data_AF-A0A0N4VUI5-F1
#
_entry.id   AF-A0A0N4VUI5-F1
#
_cell.length_a   1.000
_cell.length_b   1.000
_cell.length_c   1.000
_cell.angle_alpha   90.00
_cell.angle_beta   90.00
_cell.angle_gamma   90.00
#
_symmetry.space_group_name_H-M   'P 1'
#
loop_
_entity.id
_entity.type
_entity.pdbx_description
1 polymer ?
#
loop_
_entity_poly.entity_id
_entity_poly.type
_entity_poly.pdbx_seq_one_letter_code
_entity_poly.pdbx_strand_id
1 'polypeptide(L)'
;MIPFADGRLDDWLRAHRNLKRDDLLLMVMSAGWGLEYLHQNTILHRDIAAKNCLYDKQFVKLSGFGKIKKTDSYTMKSSRKMAIKWMAPESIESSVFTQKSDVYGYGVSPPLLNHEFCLHCILLFGAWSFRNDRSHFRF
;
A
#
# COMPACT_ATOMS: atom_id res chain seq x y z
N MET A 1 -20.17 -7.28 10.63
CA MET A 1 -19.21 -6.23 11.01
C MET A 1 -18.04 -6.94 11.67
N ILE A 2 -16.86 -6.95 11.05
CA ILE A 2 -15.68 -7.60 11.63
C ILE A 2 -15.21 -6.69 12.78
N PRO A 3 -15.05 -7.19 14.02
CA PRO A 3 -14.61 -6.35 15.14
C PRO A 3 -13.12 -6.05 14.96
N PHE A 4 -12.80 -4.81 14.60
CA PHE A 4 -11.43 -4.31 14.62
C PHE A 4 -11.26 -3.54 15.94
N ALA A 5 -10.38 -4.02 16.82
CA ALA A 5 -10.32 -3.57 18.22
C ALA A 5 -9.75 -2.15 18.38
N ASP A 6 -8.82 -1.74 17.52
CA ASP A 6 -8.06 -0.50 17.72
C ASP A 6 -8.32 0.58 16.64
N GLY A 7 -9.20 0.30 15.68
CA GLY A 7 -9.70 1.28 14.71
C GLY A 7 -8.76 1.58 13.54
N ARG A 8 -8.87 2.81 13.01
CA ARG A 8 -8.17 3.26 11.81
C ARG A 8 -6.70 3.57 12.13
N LEU A 9 -5.78 3.09 11.31
CA LEU A 9 -4.34 3.17 11.60
C LEU A 9 -3.86 4.63 11.72
N ASP A 10 -4.34 5.55 10.88
CA ASP A 10 -3.97 6.98 10.95
C ASP A 10 -4.38 7.66 12.26
N ASP A 11 -5.53 7.31 12.83
CA ASP A 11 -5.95 7.80 14.16
C ASP A 11 -5.06 7.19 15.25
N TRP A 12 -4.79 5.89 15.14
CA TRP A 12 -3.94 5.19 16.10
C TRP A 12 -2.51 5.76 16.16
N LEU A 13 -1.91 6.04 15.00
CA LEU A 13 -0.57 6.65 14.88
C LEU A 13 -0.52 8.10 15.38
N ARG A 14 -1.67 8.81 15.38
CA ARG A 14 -1.76 10.14 15.98
C ARG A 14 -1.74 10.07 17.49
N ALA A 15 -2.39 9.07 18.06
CA ALA A 15 -2.40 8.81 19.50
C ALA A 15 -1.06 8.23 20.01
N HIS A 16 -0.32 7.49 19.17
CA HIS A 16 0.91 6.79 19.55
C HIS A 16 2.12 7.29 18.76
N ARG A 17 2.76 8.35 19.26
CA ARG A 17 3.93 8.98 18.60
C ARG A 17 5.26 8.28 18.85
N ASN A 18 5.38 7.53 19.95
CA ASN A 18 6.61 6.87 20.37
C ASN A 18 6.55 5.37 20.10
N LEU A 19 6.71 4.99 18.83
CA LEU A 19 6.65 3.60 18.41
C LEU A 19 8.04 2.98 18.38
N LYS A 20 8.15 1.74 18.85
CA LYS A 20 9.38 0.98 18.69
C LYS A 20 9.55 0.61 17.22
N ARG A 21 10.80 0.48 16.80
CA ARG A 21 11.17 0.06 15.45
C ARG A 21 10.50 -1.26 15.06
N ASP A 22 10.46 -2.23 15.98
CA ASP A 22 9.91 -3.56 15.70
C ASP A 22 8.40 -3.52 15.46
N ASP A 23 7.67 -2.69 16.20
CA ASP A 23 6.22 -2.49 16.00
C ASP A 23 5.96 -1.87 14.61
N LEU A 24 6.76 -0.87 14.22
CA LEU A 24 6.68 -0.27 12.88
C LEU A 24 6.96 -1.29 11.78
N LEU A 25 8.00 -2.11 11.94
CA LEU A 25 8.33 -3.16 10.97
C LEU A 25 7.19 -4.17 10.84
N LEU A 26 6.58 -4.60 11.95
CA LEU A 26 5.45 -5.53 11.92
C LEU A 26 4.22 -4.91 11.24
N MET A 27 3.93 -3.63 11.48
CA MET A 27 2.85 -2.90 10.81
C MET A 27 3.08 -2.81 9.29
N VAL A 28 4.31 -2.48 8.87
CA VAL A 28 4.71 -2.43 7.46
C VAL A 28 4.56 -3.82 6.82
N MET A 29 5.15 -4.85 7.42
CA MET A 29 5.12 -6.22 6.90
C MET A 29 3.69 -6.75 6.75
N SER A 30 2.84 -6.57 7.77
CA SER A 30 1.46 -7.05 7.74
C SER A 30 0.59 -6.35 6.69
N ALA A 31 0.76 -5.04 6.51
CA ALA A 31 0.14 -4.32 5.40
C ALA A 31 0.64 -4.84 4.03
N GLY A 32 1.94 -5.15 3.94
CA GLY A 32 2.58 -5.72 2.75
C GLY A 32 2.01 -7.08 2.36
N TRP A 33 1.81 -8.00 3.33
CA TRP A 33 1.16 -9.29 3.09
C TRP A 33 -0.27 -9.14 2.56
N GLY A 34 -1.03 -8.19 3.10
CA GLY A 34 -2.36 -7.88 2.60
C GLY A 34 -2.34 -7.39 1.15
N LEU A 35 -1.35 -6.56 0.80
CA LEU A 35 -1.21 -6.05 -0.56
C LEU A 35 -0.80 -7.13 -1.55
N GLU A 36 0.18 -7.97 -1.16
CA GLU A 36 0.62 -9.11 -1.94
C GLU A 36 -0.55 -10.06 -2.25
N TYR A 37 -1.39 -10.35 -1.24
CA TYR A 37 -2.59 -11.17 -1.44
C TYR A 37 -3.53 -10.60 -2.49
N LEU A 38 -3.76 -9.27 -2.48
CA LEU A 38 -4.60 -8.63 -3.50
C LEU A 38 -3.97 -8.78 -4.90
N HIS A 39 -2.68 -8.52 -5.02
CA HIS A 39 -1.96 -8.58 -6.30
C HIS A 39 -1.90 -9.99 -6.88
N GLN A 40 -1.68 -11.02 -6.05
CA GLN A 40 -1.76 -12.43 -6.46
C GLN A 40 -3.14 -12.83 -7.00
N ASN A 41 -4.20 -12.11 -6.60
CA ASN A 41 -5.56 -12.33 -7.07
C ASN A 41 -5.97 -11.37 -8.21
N THR A 42 -5.00 -10.64 -8.80
CA THR A 42 -5.22 -9.64 -9.84
C THR A 42 -6.16 -8.52 -9.35
N ILE A 43 -6.05 -8.13 -8.09
CA ILE A 43 -6.87 -7.07 -7.48
C ILE A 43 -5.99 -5.83 -7.23
N LEU A 44 -6.32 -4.73 -7.89
CA LEU A 44 -5.78 -3.40 -7.59
C LEU A 44 -6.56 -2.77 -6.45
N HIS A 45 -5.86 -2.18 -5.49
CA HIS A 45 -6.46 -1.47 -4.37
C HIS A 45 -6.78 -0.01 -4.72
N ARG A 46 -5.84 0.70 -5.35
CA ARG A 46 -5.95 2.09 -5.86
C ARG A 46 -6.15 3.19 -4.82
N ASP A 47 -6.10 2.90 -3.53
CA ASP A 47 -6.25 3.91 -2.46
C ASP A 47 -5.47 3.47 -1.22
N ILE A 48 -4.21 3.05 -1.41
CA ILE A 48 -3.33 2.68 -0.31
C ILE A 48 -2.97 3.95 0.48
N ALA A 49 -3.37 3.98 1.74
CA ALA A 49 -3.15 5.08 2.66
C ALA A 49 -3.39 4.60 4.09
N ALA A 50 -2.74 5.21 5.08
CA ALA A 50 -2.95 4.88 6.50
C ALA A 50 -4.43 4.95 6.94
N LYS A 51 -5.23 5.88 6.38
CA LYS A 51 -6.68 5.97 6.62
C LYS A 51 -7.48 4.76 6.09
N ASN A 52 -6.91 4.01 5.16
CA ASN A 52 -7.51 2.80 4.58
C ASN A 52 -6.81 1.56 5.13
N CYS A 53 -6.11 1.69 6.26
CA CYS A 53 -5.54 0.59 7.02
C CYS A 53 -6.21 0.54 8.40
N LEU A 54 -6.40 -0.67 8.90
CA LEU A 54 -6.95 -0.93 10.22
C LEU A 54 -5.85 -1.54 11.08
N TYR A 55 -5.73 -1.04 12.30
CA TYR A 55 -4.80 -1.57 13.29
C TYR A 55 -5.55 -2.55 14.21
N ASP A 56 -4.95 -3.70 14.47
CA ASP A 56 -5.51 -4.74 15.32
C ASP A 56 -4.38 -5.53 15.96
N LYS A 57 -4.16 -5.32 17.27
CA LYS A 57 -3.21 -6.12 18.07
C LYS A 57 -1.82 -6.25 17.40
N GLN A 58 -1.23 -5.12 17.03
CA GLN A 58 0.08 -5.00 16.35
C GLN A 58 0.10 -5.33 14.85
N PHE A 59 -0.99 -5.84 14.28
CA PHE A 59 -1.09 -6.11 12.84
C PHE A 59 -1.87 -5.00 12.12
N VAL A 60 -1.49 -4.76 10.88
CA VAL A 60 -2.20 -3.89 9.96
C VAL A 60 -2.95 -4.72 8.92
N LYS A 61 -4.22 -4.38 8.74
CA LYS A 61 -5.10 -4.98 7.74
C LYS A 61 -5.53 -3.91 6.73
N LEU A 62 -5.44 -4.23 5.43
CA LEU A 62 -5.95 -3.34 4.39
C LEU A 62 -7.48 -3.25 4.45
N SER A 63 -8.01 -2.08 4.12
CA SER A 63 -9.43 -1.76 4.12
C SER A 63 -9.73 -0.72 3.04
N GLY A 64 -10.93 -0.13 3.01
CA GLY A 64 -11.25 0.87 1.98
C GLY A 64 -11.44 0.25 0.60
N PHE A 65 -12.04 -0.95 0.56
CA PHE A 65 -12.22 -1.72 -0.66
C PHE A 65 -13.23 -1.13 -1.67
N GLY A 66 -13.88 0.00 -1.37
CA GLY A 66 -14.82 0.67 -2.29
C GLY A 66 -14.20 1.11 -3.62
N LYS A 67 -12.86 1.08 -3.72
CA LYS A 67 -12.11 1.42 -4.93
C LYS A 67 -11.35 0.23 -5.52
N ILE A 68 -11.51 -1.00 -5.05
CA ILE A 68 -10.77 -2.10 -5.69
C ILE A 68 -11.23 -2.37 -7.11
N LYS A 69 -10.34 -2.95 -7.93
CA LYS A 69 -10.68 -3.50 -9.25
C LYS A 69 -9.92 -4.79 -9.50
N LYS A 70 -10.62 -5.83 -9.92
CA LYS A 70 -10.02 -7.10 -10.35
C LYS A 70 -9.56 -6.98 -11.81
N THR A 71 -8.34 -6.52 -12.02
CA THR A 71 -7.69 -6.29 -13.33
C THR A 71 -6.19 -6.04 -13.11
N ASP A 72 -5.36 -6.26 -14.12
CA ASP A 72 -3.92 -5.95 -14.03
C ASP A 72 -3.62 -4.46 -14.25
N SER A 73 -4.48 -3.81 -15.04
CA SER A 73 -4.40 -2.37 -15.34
C SER A 73 -5.79 -1.75 -15.40
N TYR A 74 -5.92 -0.52 -14.92
CA TYR A 74 -7.15 0.25 -14.95
C TYR A 74 -6.88 1.70 -15.30
N THR A 75 -7.52 2.20 -16.34
CA THR A 75 -7.54 3.64 -16.66
C THR A 75 -8.84 4.26 -16.16
N MET A 76 -8.73 5.28 -15.33
CA MET A 76 -9.90 5.97 -14.77
C MET A 76 -10.47 6.96 -15.79
N LYS A 77 -11.70 6.70 -16.24
CA LYS A 77 -12.41 7.54 -17.23
C LYS A 77 -13.16 8.73 -16.64
N SER A 78 -13.38 8.75 -15.32
CA SER A 78 -14.09 9.84 -14.64
C SER A 78 -13.35 10.30 -13.39
N SER A 79 -13.28 11.61 -13.18
CA SER A 79 -12.65 12.18 -11.99
C SER A 79 -13.37 11.67 -10.73
N ARG A 80 -12.62 10.97 -9.88
CA ARG A 80 -13.06 10.54 -8.54
C ARG A 80 -12.10 11.14 -7.52
N LYS A 81 -12.59 11.34 -6.29
CA LYS A 81 -11.76 11.82 -5.19
C LYS A 81 -10.72 10.75 -4.80
N MET A 82 -9.47 10.98 -5.18
CA MET A 82 -8.34 10.08 -4.90
C MET A 82 -7.36 10.71 -3.90
N ALA A 83 -6.57 9.86 -3.22
CA ALA A 83 -5.53 10.32 -2.31
C ALA A 83 -4.27 10.73 -3.11
N ILE A 84 -4.32 11.90 -3.76
CA ILE A 84 -3.25 12.39 -4.67
C ILE A 84 -1.85 12.31 -4.04
N LYS A 85 -1.72 12.64 -2.75
CA LYS A 85 -0.45 12.62 -2.03
C LYS A 85 0.27 11.27 -2.00
N TRP A 86 -0.44 10.16 -2.15
CA TRP A 86 0.10 8.78 -2.13
C TRP A 86 0.01 8.11 -3.49
N MET A 87 -0.25 8.88 -4.54
CA MET A 87 -0.46 8.35 -5.86
C MET A 87 0.85 8.30 -6.64
N ALA A 88 1.03 7.23 -7.41
CA ALA A 88 2.15 7.09 -8.32
C ALA A 88 2.11 8.16 -9.42
N PRO A 89 3.26 8.65 -9.91
CA PRO A 89 3.31 9.71 -10.92
C PRO A 89 2.49 9.37 -12.18
N GLU A 90 2.55 8.13 -12.64
CA GLU A 90 1.79 7.64 -13.81
C GLU A 90 0.28 7.65 -13.56
N SER A 91 -0.14 7.41 -12.31
CA SER A 91 -1.55 7.49 -11.91
C SER A 91 -2.04 8.93 -11.80
N ILE A 92 -1.17 9.87 -11.46
CA ILE A 92 -1.49 11.32 -11.44
C ILE A 92 -1.62 11.84 -12.87
N GLU A 93 -0.65 11.54 -13.73
CA GLU A 93 -0.58 12.07 -15.08
C GLU A 93 -1.61 11.44 -16.02
N SER A 94 -1.66 10.11 -16.04
CA SER A 94 -2.44 9.35 -17.04
C SER A 94 -3.69 8.68 -16.47
N SER A 95 -3.95 8.83 -15.16
CA SER A 95 -5.06 8.13 -14.49
C SER A 95 -5.00 6.61 -14.67
N VAL A 96 -3.78 6.06 -14.85
CA VAL A 96 -3.51 4.63 -15.03
C VAL A 96 -3.10 4.04 -13.69
N PHE A 97 -3.76 2.95 -13.31
CA PHE A 97 -3.52 2.23 -12.07
C PHE A 97 -3.07 0.81 -12.39
N THR A 98 -2.00 0.37 -11.75
CA THR A 98 -1.39 -0.95 -11.87
C THR A 98 -0.95 -1.46 -10.50
N GLN A 99 -0.52 -2.71 -10.42
CA GLN A 99 0.10 -3.24 -9.19
C GLN A 99 1.31 -2.42 -8.76
N LYS A 100 2.10 -1.88 -9.71
CA LYS A 100 3.25 -1.00 -9.41
C LYS A 100 2.82 0.31 -8.77
N SER A 101 1.70 0.89 -9.23
CA SER A 101 1.15 2.12 -8.63
C SER A 101 0.67 1.91 -7.18
N ASP A 102 0.12 0.73 -6.87
CA ASP A 102 -0.23 0.36 -5.50
C ASP A 102 1.01 0.19 -4.61
N VAL A 103 2.06 -0.44 -5.13
CA VAL A 103 3.36 -0.57 -4.44
C VAL A 103 3.98 0.80 -4.16
N TYR A 104 3.88 1.73 -5.11
CA TYR A 104 4.32 3.11 -4.90
C TYR A 104 3.53 3.76 -3.74
N GLY A 105 2.20 3.69 -3.75
CA GLY A 105 1.38 4.30 -2.69
C GLY A 105 1.58 3.66 -1.31
N TYR A 106 1.87 2.35 -1.28
CA TYR A 106 2.32 1.65 -0.09
C TYR A 106 3.66 2.19 0.40
N GLY A 107 4.63 2.35 -0.50
CA GLY A 107 5.95 2.89 -0.17
C GLY A 107 5.92 4.31 0.37
N VAL A 108 5.13 5.22 -0.21
CA VAL A 108 5.14 6.67 0.14
C VAL A 108 4.28 7.00 1.38
N SER A 109 3.39 6.10 1.82
CA SER A 109 2.50 6.38 2.95
C SER A 109 3.29 6.65 4.26
N PRO A 110 3.17 7.82 4.92
CA PRO A 110 4.09 8.34 5.95
C PRO A 110 4.24 7.51 7.22
N PRO A 111 3.25 6.76 7.71
CA PRO A 111 3.52 5.93 8.87
C PRO A 111 4.33 4.67 8.55
N LEU A 112 4.53 4.37 7.27
CA LEU A 112 5.38 3.29 6.79
C LEU A 112 6.80 3.77 6.46
N LEU A 113 7.06 5.09 6.55
CA LEU A 113 8.36 5.68 6.29
C LEU A 113 8.80 6.57 7.46
N ASN A 114 9.75 6.07 8.24
CA ASN A 114 10.82 6.92 8.74
C ASN A 114 12.03 6.76 7.80
N HIS A 115 12.68 7.89 7.54
CA HIS A 115 13.59 8.20 6.42
C HIS A 115 14.80 7.26 6.21
N GLU A 116 15.00 6.27 7.08
CA GLU A 116 16.15 5.35 7.11
C GLU A 116 15.83 3.94 6.56
N PHE A 117 14.55 3.60 6.31
CA PHE A 117 14.15 2.21 6.02
C PHE A 117 13.76 1.90 4.57
N CYS A 118 13.85 2.89 3.68
CA CYS A 118 13.43 2.78 2.28
C CYS A 118 14.19 1.66 1.53
N LEU A 119 15.49 1.47 1.78
CA LEU A 119 16.28 0.50 1.03
C LEU A 119 15.96 -0.97 1.32
N HIS A 120 15.66 -1.37 2.57
CA HIS A 120 15.42 -2.79 2.86
C HIS A 120 14.04 -3.27 2.38
N CYS A 121 13.01 -2.43 2.47
CA CYS A 121 11.68 -2.76 1.94
C CYS A 121 11.65 -2.70 0.40
N ILE A 122 12.35 -1.73 -0.22
CA ILE A 122 12.54 -1.69 -1.68
C ILE A 122 13.38 -2.87 -2.17
N LEU A 123 14.34 -3.39 -1.41
CA LEU A 123 15.11 -4.59 -1.80
C LEU A 123 14.30 -5.88 -1.67
N LEU A 124 13.47 -6.02 -0.63
CA LEU A 124 12.55 -7.16 -0.48
C LEU A 124 11.45 -7.16 -1.55
N PHE A 125 10.91 -5.99 -1.91
CA PHE A 125 9.96 -5.86 -3.03
C PHE A 125 10.63 -5.75 -4.42
N GLY A 126 11.91 -5.38 -4.48
CA GLY A 126 12.73 -5.44 -5.70
C GLY A 126 12.95 -6.89 -6.11
N ALA A 127 13.18 -7.78 -5.15
CA ALA A 127 13.15 -9.23 -5.36
C ALA A 127 11.76 -9.76 -5.78
N TRP A 128 10.68 -9.13 -5.31
CA TRP A 128 9.31 -9.44 -5.76
C TRP A 128 9.05 -8.99 -7.21
N SER A 129 9.51 -7.79 -7.60
CA SER A 129 9.49 -7.32 -8.99
C SER A 129 10.32 -8.21 -9.91
N PHE A 130 11.43 -8.77 -9.43
CA PHE A 130 12.29 -9.70 -10.16
C PHE A 130 11.68 -11.10 -10.35
N ARG A 131 10.79 -11.53 -9.44
CA ARG A 131 10.09 -12.82 -9.55
C ARG A 131 8.93 -12.80 -10.54
N ASN A 132 8.25 -11.66 -10.70
CA ASN A 132 7.04 -11.55 -11.52
C ASN A 132 7.26 -10.98 -12.93
N ASP A 133 8.48 -10.64 -13.31
CA ASP A 133 8.77 -10.12 -14.66
C ASP A 133 9.98 -10.85 -15.29
N ARG A 134 9.70 -11.92 -16.04
CA ARG A 134 10.68 -12.54 -16.96
C ARG A 134 10.63 -11.95 -18.37
N SER A 135 9.87 -10.90 -18.60
CA SER A 135 9.65 -10.39 -19.95
C SER A 135 9.19 -8.95 -19.90
N HIS A 136 10.12 -8.02 -19.69
CA HIS A 136 10.28 -6.75 -20.42
C HIS A 136 11.13 -5.76 -19.62
N PHE A 137 12.46 -5.91 -19.61
CA PHE A 137 13.37 -4.77 -19.43
C PHE A 137 14.65 -4.99 -20.25
N ARG A 138 14.69 -4.41 -21.44
CA ARG A 138 15.96 -3.97 -22.06
C ARG A 138 16.11 -2.50 -21.68
N PHE A 139 17.24 -2.16 -21.10
CA PHE A 139 17.69 -0.77 -20.95
C PHE A 139 17.94 -0.16 -22.32
#